data_AF-A0A8T5UDE3-F1
#
_entry.id   AF-A0A8T5UDE3-F1
#
_cell.length_a   1.000
_cell.length_b   1.000
_cell.length_c   1.000
_cell.angle_alpha   90.00
_cell.angle_beta   90.00
_cell.angle_gamma   90.00
#
_symmetry.space_group_name_H-M   'P 1'
#
loop_
_entity.id
_entity.type
_entity.pdbx_description
1 polymer ?
#
loop_
_entity_poly.entity_id
_entity_poly.type
_entity_poly.pdbx_seq_one_letter_code
_entity_poly.pdbx_strand_id
1 'polypeptide(L)' 'MGVYNNIKEQLSKQFSIFQLISILGVDAQEVRKIRNLLKQFHKKGFIKRLSKNMYEKI' A
#
# COMPACT_ATOMS: atom_id res chain seq x y z
N MET A 1 4.57 4.16 18.01
CA MET A 1 5.52 3.27 17.29
C MET A 1 4.83 2.04 16.65
N GLY A 2 3.57 2.13 16.17
CA GLY A 2 2.79 0.94 15.75
C GLY A 2 2.60 0.75 14.23
N VAL A 3 2.39 1.84 13.48
CA VAL A 3 1.94 1.73 12.07
C VAL A 3 3.01 1.16 11.13
N TYR A 4 4.27 1.60 11.27
CA TYR A 4 5.37 1.08 10.45
C TYR A 4 5.63 -0.40 10.70
N ASN A 5 5.63 -0.84 11.96
CA ASN A 5 5.85 -2.24 12.32
C ASN A 5 4.69 -3.12 11.82
N ASN A 6 3.44 -2.66 11.97
CA ASN A 6 2.27 -3.37 11.44
C ASN A 6 2.34 -3.52 9.92
N ILE A 7 2.74 -2.48 9.19
CA ILE A 7 2.92 -2.56 7.72
C ILE A 7 4.09 -3.48 7.35
N LYS A 8 5.16 -3.49 8.15
CA LYS A 8 6.32 -4.35 7.88
C LYS A 8 6.00 -5.83 8.13
N GLU A 9 5.27 -6.13 9.20
CA GLU A 9 4.95 -7.49 9.64
C GLU A 9 3.72 -8.08 8.94
N GLN A 10 2.66 -7.28 8.73
CA GLN A 10 1.38 -7.76 8.18
C GLN A 10 1.24 -7.60 6.67
N LEU A 11 1.94 -6.62 6.06
CA LEU A 11 1.84 -6.40 4.62
C LEU A 11 2.77 -7.36 3.88
N SER A 12 2.19 -8.36 3.23
CA SER A 12 2.87 -9.32 2.37
C SER A 12 3.75 -8.64 1.30
N LYS A 13 4.75 -9.38 0.79
CA LYS A 13 5.63 -8.91 -0.30
C LYS A 13 4.81 -8.42 -1.50
N GLN A 14 3.73 -9.12 -1.82
CA GLN A 14 2.70 -8.66 -2.74
C GLN A 14 1.44 -8.31 -1.96
N PHE A 15 0.87 -7.14 -2.20
CA PHE A 15 -0.26 -6.64 -1.44
C PHE A 15 -1.25 -5.88 -2.32
N SER A 16 -2.52 -5.89 -1.90
CA SER A 16 -3.56 -5.09 -2.50
C SER A 16 -3.66 -3.72 -1.83
N ILE A 17 -4.20 -2.74 -2.56
CA ILE A 17 -4.59 -1.44 -1.99
C ILE A 17 -5.49 -1.60 -0.76
N PHE A 18 -6.41 -2.57 -0.77
CA PHE A 18 -7.36 -2.78 0.32
C PHE A 18 -6.69 -3.36 1.56
N GLN A 19 -5.69 -4.23 1.40
CA GLN A 19 -4.88 -4.73 2.51
C GLN A 19 -4.10 -3.59 3.18
N LEU A 20 -3.52 -2.70 2.38
CA LEU A 20 -2.83 -1.53 2.89
C LEU A 20 -3.78 -0.59 3.64
N ILE A 21 -4.98 -0.33 3.09
CA ILE A 21 -6.02 0.48 3.74
C ILE A 21 -6.44 -0.13 5.08
N SER A 22 -6.65 -1.45 5.11
CA SER A 22 -7.03 -2.18 6.32
C SER A 22 -5.97 -2.04 7.42
N ILE A 23 -4.69 -2.20 7.08
CA ILE A 23 -3.58 -2.05 8.04
C ILE A 23 -3.42 -0.60 8.51
N LEU A 24 -3.64 0.37 7.62
CA LEU A 24 -3.58 1.78 7.97
C LEU A 24 -4.79 2.24 8.80
N GLY A 25 -5.88 1.45 8.86
CA GLY A 25 -7.11 1.81 9.56
C GLY A 25 -7.81 3.02 8.94
N VAL A 26 -7.65 3.23 7.64
CA VAL A 26 -8.14 4.43 6.94
C VAL A 26 -9.50 4.16 6.31
N ASP A 27 -10.38 5.16 6.35
CA ASP A 27 -11.69 5.09 5.73
C ASP A 27 -11.64 4.78 4.22
N ALA A 28 -12.61 4.00 3.75
CA ALA A 28 -12.72 3.61 2.35
C ALA A 28 -12.84 4.80 1.37
N GLN A 29 -13.22 5.98 1.87
CA GLN A 29 -13.25 7.22 1.09
C GLN A 29 -11.85 7.71 0.68
N GLU A 30 -10.80 7.30 1.40
CA GLU A 30 -9.43 7.71 1.11
C GLU A 30 -8.70 6.80 0.11
N VAL A 31 -9.38 5.78 -0.44
CA VAL A 31 -8.83 4.87 -1.47
C VAL A 31 -8.17 5.65 -2.61
N ARG A 32 -8.74 6.80 -3.00
CA ARG A 32 -8.18 7.67 -4.05
C ARG A 32 -6.83 8.27 -3.64
N LYS A 33 -6.69 8.74 -2.40
CA LYS A 33 -5.44 9.31 -1.86
C LYS A 33 -4.36 8.22 -1.79
N ILE A 34 -4.69 7.06 -1.24
CA ILE A 34 -3.76 5.93 -1.11
C ILE A 34 -3.32 5.41 -2.48
N ARG A 35 -4.23 5.32 -3.46
CA ARG A 35 -3.87 4.97 -4.83
C ARG A 35 -2.90 5.98 -5.45
N ASN A 36 -3.12 7.27 -5.22
CA ASN A 36 -2.23 8.31 -5.74
C ASN A 36 -0.84 8.25 -5.07
N LEU A 37 -0.79 7.94 -3.78
CA LEU A 37 0.46 7.76 -3.04
C LEU A 37 1.23 6.53 -3.55
N LEU A 38 0.57 5.40 -3.76
CA LEU A 38 1.20 4.20 -4.34
C LEU A 38 1.68 4.44 -5.77
N LYS A 39 0.95 5.21 -6.58
CA LYS A 39 1.44 5.63 -7.91
C LYS A 39 2.74 6.44 -7.80
N GLN A 40 2.87 7.32 -6.82
CA GLN A 40 4.11 8.07 -6.59
C GLN A 40 5.24 7.15 -6.11
N PHE A 41 4.95 6.23 -5.20
CA PHE A 41 5.94 5.25 -4.73
C PHE A 41 6.43 4.33 -5.83
N HIS A 42 5.53 3.95 -6.74
CA HIS A 42 5.89 3.21 -7.96
C HIS A 42 6.84 4.03 -8.85
N LYS A 43 6.52 5.31 -9.10
CA LYS A 43 7.39 6.19 -9.89
C LYS A 43 8.77 6.39 -9.26
N LYS A 44 8.87 6.37 -7.93
CA LYS A 44 10.13 6.48 -7.19
C LYS A 44 10.90 5.16 -7.03
N GLY A 45 10.34 4.03 -7.49
CA GLY A 45 11.01 2.72 -7.42
C GLY A 45 10.95 2.04 -6.06
N PHE A 46 10.05 2.44 -5.16
CA PHE A 46 9.87 1.76 -3.86
C PHE A 46 8.99 0.52 -3.93
N ILE A 47 8.10 0.47 -4.92
CA ILE A 47 7.18 -0.64 -5.14
C ILE A 47 7.01 -0.88 -6.64
N LYS A 48 6.71 -2.11 -7.02
CA LYS A 48 6.32 -2.49 -8.38
C LYS A 48 4.81 -2.62 -8.47
N ARG A 49 4.20 -2.12 -9.55
CA ARG A 49 2.76 -2.26 -9.77
C ARG A 49 2.52 -3.53 -10.58
N LEU A 50 1.76 -4.46 -10.03
CA LEU A 50 1.41 -5.72 -10.68
C LEU A 50 0.09 -5.63 -11.46
N SER A 51 -0.90 -4.91 -10.91
CA SER A 51 -2.20 -4.77 -11.57
C SER A 51 -2.92 -3.46 -11.19
N LYS A 52 -4.23 -3.34 -11.47
CA LYS A 52 -5.04 -2.17 -11.09
C LYS A 52 -4.99 -1.89 -9.58
N ASN A 53 -4.97 -2.94 -8.77
CA ASN A 53 -5.04 -2.86 -7.30
C ASN A 53 -3.91 -3.58 -6.57
N MET A 54 -3.01 -4.26 -7.27
CA MET A 54 -1.91 -5.06 -6.68
C MET A 54 -0.55 -4.40 -6.88
N TYR A 55 0.27 -4.48 -5.83
CA TYR A 55 1.60 -3.92 -5.74
C TYR A 55 2.54 -4.93 -5.09
N GLU A 56 3.82 -4.79 -5.34
CA GLU A 56 4.88 -5.61 -4.79
C GLU A 56 5.96 -4.72 -4.18
N LYS A 57 6.41 -5.04 -2.96
CA LYS A 57 7.56 -4.38 -2.33
C LYS A 57 8.84 -4.81 -3.05
N ILE A 58 9.71 -3.85 -3.34
CA ILE A 58 11.06 -4.10 -3.87
C ILE A 58 12.01 -4.33 -2.70
#